data_AF-A0A382G171-F1
#
_entry.id   AF-A0A382G171-F1
#
_cell.length_a   1.000
_cell.length_b   1.000
_cell.length_c   1.000
_cell.angle_alpha   90.00
_cell.angle_beta   90.00
_cell.angle_gamma   90.00
#
_symmetry.space_group_name_H-M   'P 1'
#
loop_
_entity.id
_entity.type
_entity.pdbx_description
1 polymer ?
#
loop_
_entity_poly.entity_id
_entity_poly.type
_entity_poly.pdbx_seq_one_letter_code
_entity_poly.pdbx_strand_id
1 'polypeptide(L)' 'MSYVLFRSLQILALLSVLSGLYIGVRDRNLILEVQALAGGAALFYVAYWANERWGKQ' A
#
# COMPACT_ATOMS: atom_id res chain seq x y z
N MET A 1 8.32 -2.73 -20.69
CA MET A 1 9.14 -3.02 -19.48
C MET A 1 8.67 -2.25 -18.23
N SER A 2 8.13 -1.04 -18.34
CA SER A 2 7.65 -0.25 -17.20
C SER A 2 6.52 -0.90 -16.39
N TYR A 3 5.64 -1.68 -17.02
CA TYR A 3 4.53 -2.37 -16.33
C TYR A 3 5.01 -3.32 -15.20
N VAL A 4 6.15 -3.99 -15.39
CA VAL A 4 6.70 -4.91 -14.38
C VAL A 4 7.18 -4.13 -13.16
N LEU A 5 7.82 -2.97 -13.37
CA LEU A 5 8.29 -2.10 -12.28
C LEU A 5 7.13 -1.56 -11.44
N PHE A 6 6.06 -1.07 -12.08
CA PHE A 6 4.88 -0.57 -11.36
C PHE A 6 4.15 -1.68 -10.60
N ARG A 7 4.11 -2.91 -11.15
CA ARG A 7 3.52 -4.06 -10.47
C ARG A 7 4.34 -4.51 -9.26
N SER A 8 5.68 -4.50 -9.36
CA SER A 8 6.57 -4.74 -8.22
C SER A 8 6.40 -3.68 -7.13
N LEU A 9 6.23 -2.41 -7.51
CA LEU A 9 5.98 -1.31 -6.58
C LEU A 9 4.64 -1.48 -5.84
N GLN A 10 3.61 -1.95 -6.55
CA GLN A 10 2.30 -2.24 -5.98
C GLN A 10 2.36 -3.40 -4.98
N ILE A 11 3.14 -4.43 -5.27
CA ILE A 11 3.37 -5.57 -4.36
C ILE A 11 4.13 -5.11 -3.11
N LEU A 12 5.15 -4.26 -3.26
CA LEU A 12 5.87 -3.66 -2.13
C LEU A 12 4.96 -2.78 -1.26
N ALA A 13 4.06 -2.01 -1.89
CA ALA A 13 3.06 -1.23 -1.16
C ALA A 13 2.14 -2.14 -0.34
N LEU A 14 1.63 -3.23 -0.91
CA LEU A 14 0.83 -4.25 -0.21
C LEU A 14 1.56 -4.83 1.00
N LEU A 15 2.84 -5.18 0.84
CA LEU A 15 3.67 -5.71 1.92
C LEU A 15 3.87 -4.67 3.04
N SER A 16 4.03 -3.39 2.69
CA SER A 16 4.13 -2.31 3.67
C SER A 16 2.83 -2.12 4.47
N VAL A 17 1.67 -2.24 3.82
CA VAL A 17 0.36 -2.18 4.51
C VAL A 17 0.19 -3.36 5.45
N LEU A 18 0.50 -4.57 4.99
CA LEU A 18 0.44 -5.80 5.80
C LEU A 18 1.37 -5.71 7.03
N SER A 19 2.56 -5.15 6.87
CA SER A 19 3.50 -4.96 7.98
C SER A 19 2.95 -3.94 9.00
N GLY A 20 2.37 -2.83 8.54
CA GLY A 20 1.76 -1.83 9.42
C GLY A 20 0.56 -2.39 10.19
N LEU A 21 -0.25 -3.22 9.53
CA LEU A 21 -1.37 -3.92 10.14
C LEU A 21 -0.90 -4.93 11.19
N TYR A 22 0.15 -5.71 10.90
CA TYR A 22 0.71 -6.68 11.85
C TYR A 22 1.20 -6.04 13.15
N ILE A 23 1.87 -4.89 13.04
CA ILE A 23 2.34 -4.13 14.21
C ILE A 23 1.16 -3.53 14.97
N GLY A 24 0.15 -2.99 14.26
CA GLY A 24 -1.06 -2.47 14.88
C GLY A 24 -1.85 -3.51 15.68
N VAL A 25 -2.03 -4.72 15.12
CA VAL A 25 -2.66 -5.87 15.80
C VAL A 25 -1.87 -6.26 17.06
N ARG A 26 -0.54 -6.24 16.99
CA ARG A 26 0.35 -6.63 18.10
C ARG A 26 0.26 -5.67 19.29
N ASP A 27 0.12 -4.38 19.03
CA ASP A 27 0.02 -3.34 20.07
C ASP A 27 -1.39 -3.17 20.65
N ARG A 28 -2.41 -3.89 20.13
CA ARG A 28 -3.84 -3.75 20.48
C ARG A 28 -4.33 -2.30 20.48
N ASN A 29 -3.71 -1.45 19.66
CA ASN A 29 -4.06 -0.05 19.58
C ASN A 29 -4.88 0.18 18.31
N LEU A 30 -6.20 0.14 18.48
CA LEU A 30 -7.19 0.27 17.39
C LEU A 30 -6.98 1.55 16.56
N ILE A 31 -6.52 2.63 17.19
CA ILE A 31 -6.25 3.90 16.52
C ILE A 31 -5.03 3.78 15.60
N LEU A 32 -3.97 3.09 16.03
CA LEU A 32 -2.80 2.81 15.20
C LEU A 32 -3.15 1.87 14.05
N GLU A 33 -4.00 0.86 14.29
CA GLU A 33 -4.51 0.00 13.22
C GLU A 33 -5.27 0.79 12.15
N VAL A 34 -6.22 1.65 12.54
CA VAL A 34 -7.01 2.43 11.59
C VAL A 34 -6.13 3.42 10.83
N GLN A 35 -5.16 4.06 11.49
CA GLN A 35 -4.22 4.97 10.81
C GLN A 35 -3.29 4.22 9.85
N ALA A 36 -2.78 3.04 10.23
CA ALA A 36 -1.96 2.21 9.36
C ALA A 36 -2.78 1.66 8.17
N LEU A 37 -4.03 1.27 8.40
CA LEU A 37 -4.95 0.81 7.37
C LEU A 37 -5.32 1.94 6.41
N ALA A 38 -5.62 3.13 6.92
CA ALA A 38 -5.95 4.31 6.12
C ALA A 38 -4.73 4.80 5.33
N GLY A 39 -3.55 4.86 5.94
CA GLY A 39 -2.30 5.21 5.27
C GLY A 39 -1.90 4.19 4.21
N GLY A 40 -2.09 2.90 4.50
CA GLY A 40 -1.88 1.82 3.55
C GLY A 40 -2.85 1.86 2.38
N ALA A 41 -4.14 2.07 2.64
CA ALA A 41 -5.17 2.21 1.60
C ALA A 41 -4.95 3.44 0.73
N ALA A 42 -4.54 4.57 1.32
CA ALA A 42 -4.18 5.78 0.59
C ALA A 42 -2.97 5.57 -0.31
N LEU A 43 -1.90 4.93 0.20
CA LEU A 43 -0.73 4.55 -0.61
C LEU A 43 -1.12 3.59 -1.74
N PHE A 44 -2.01 2.64 -1.47
CA PHE A 44 -2.49 1.70 -2.47
C PHE A 44 -3.30 2.39 -3.58
N TYR A 45 -4.15 3.34 -3.21
CA TYR A 45 -4.93 4.15 -4.14
C TYR A 45 -4.04 5.05 -5.00
N VAL A 46 -3.06 5.72 -4.40
CA VAL A 46 -2.10 6.56 -5.14
C VAL A 46 -1.23 5.72 -6.06
N ALA A 47 -0.77 4.55 -5.63
CA ALA A 47 -0.01 3.62 -6.48
C ALA A 47 -0.85 3.09 -7.63
N TYR A 48 -2.12 2.74 -7.39
CA TYR A 48 -3.07 2.34 -8.43
C TYR A 48 -3.32 3.47 -9.43
N TRP A 49 -3.58 4.70 -8.96
CA TRP A 49 -3.79 5.87 -9.81
C TRP A 49 -2.56 6.23 -10.62
N ALA A 50 -1.37 6.17 -10.03
CA ALA A 50 -0.10 6.37 -10.73
C ALA A 50 0.11 5.31 -11.82
N ASN A 51 -0.22 4.04 -11.53
CA ASN A 51 -0.14 2.95 -12.49
C ASN A 51 -1.16 3.12 -13.64
N GLU A 52 -2.40 3.55 -13.36
CA GLU A 52 -3.40 3.79 -14.41
C GLU A 52 -3.01 4.98 -15.31
N ARG A 53 -2.36 5.99 -14.75
CA ARG A 53 -1.97 7.21 -15.46
C ARG A 53 -0.66 7.07 -16.25
N TRP A 54 0.27 6.20 -15.81
CA TRP A 54 1.60 6.02 -16.43
C TRP A 54 1.82 4.62 -17.04
N GLY A 55 0.98 3.65 -16.70
CA GLY A 55 1.03 2.27 -17.20
C GLY A 55 0.28 2.05 -18.52
N LYS A 56 -0.37 3.09 -19.08
CA LYS A 56 -0.81 3.12 -20.48
C LYS A 56 0.35 3.53 -21.40
N GLN A 57 1.37 2.68 -21.48
CA GLN A 57 2.33 2.61 -22.59
C GLN A 57 2.63 1.15 -22.90
#